data_AF-A0A9P0AE37-F1
#
_entry.id   AF-A0A9P0AE37-F1
#
_cell.length_a   1.000
_cell.length_b   1.000
_cell.length_c   1.000
_cell.angle_alpha   90.00
_cell.angle_beta   90.00
_cell.angle_gamma   90.00
#
_symmetry.space_group_name_H-M   'P 1'
#
loop_
_entity.id
_entity.type
_entity.pdbx_description
1 polymer ?
#
loop_
_entity_poly.entity_id
_entity_poly.type
_entity_poly.pdbx_seq_one_letter_code
_entity_poly.pdbx_strand_id
1 'polypeptide(L)'
;MVYTKKHMCKYLGRRDNPYFMPVLTGVWYFFMSKLADLLDTIFFVLRKKQSHITFLHVAHHVNMLVLSWAFLKYMKDEHAILAGVLNSFVHIWMYGYYFLAALGPSVQKYLWWKKHITQLQISHFVIILGYLGVLLWNGCEMLISLTIYIAATASGFLYFFLKFYFDTYYKRKEIQSGEEKNE
;
A
#
# COMPACT_ATOMS: atom_id res chain seq x y z
N MET A 1 29.00 8.52 -4.09
CA MET A 1 28.37 7.26 -3.61
C MET A 1 28.72 6.86 -2.17
N VAL A 2 29.56 7.61 -1.44
CA VAL A 2 29.94 7.31 -0.04
C VAL A 2 29.10 8.09 0.98
N TYR A 3 28.53 9.23 0.58
CA TYR A 3 27.76 10.12 1.46
C TYR A 3 26.40 9.53 1.88
N THR A 4 25.68 8.90 0.95
CA THR A 4 24.40 8.23 1.22
C THR A 4 24.58 7.03 2.16
N LYS A 5 25.63 6.21 1.99
CA LYS A 5 25.92 5.09 2.89
C LYS A 5 26.14 5.49 4.36
N LYS A 6 26.70 6.68 4.62
CA LYS A 6 27.08 7.10 5.98
C LYS A 6 25.93 7.70 6.80
N HIS A 7 24.85 8.12 6.12
CA HIS A 7 23.71 8.80 6.72
C HIS A 7 22.37 8.07 6.57
N MET A 8 22.30 7.02 5.74
CA MET A 8 21.07 6.27 5.51
C MET A 8 20.72 5.27 6.62
N CYS A 9 21.65 4.97 7.55
CA CYS A 9 21.43 4.02 8.65
C CYS A 9 21.67 4.63 10.05
N LYS A 10 21.88 5.95 10.16
CA LYS A 10 22.11 6.61 11.45
C LYS A 10 20.81 7.20 11.96
N TYR A 11 20.15 6.48 12.86
CA TYR A 11 19.07 7.03 13.66
C TYR A 11 19.61 8.19 14.50
N LEU A 12 19.23 9.43 14.17
CA LEU A 12 19.46 10.56 15.06
C LEU A 12 18.56 10.37 16.27
N GLY A 13 19.14 10.30 17.47
CA GLY A 13 18.41 10.09 18.70
C GLY A 13 17.30 11.14 18.90
N ARG A 14 16.25 10.78 19.66
CA ARG A 14 15.06 11.61 19.93
C ARG A 14 15.34 13.08 20.26
N ARG A 15 16.47 13.40 20.90
CA ARG A 15 16.85 14.77 21.31
C ARG A 15 17.54 15.58 20.20
N ASP A 16 18.18 14.91 19.25
CA ASP A 16 19.07 15.53 18.27
C ASP A 16 18.45 15.58 16.86
N ASN A 17 17.26 15.00 16.69
CA ASN A 17 16.54 14.99 15.43
C ASN A 17 15.40 16.05 15.41
N PRO A 18 15.57 17.20 14.73
CA PRO A 18 14.51 18.21 14.64
C PRO A 18 13.27 17.70 13.87
N TYR A 19 13.41 16.64 13.08
CA TYR A 19 12.32 16.02 12.33
C TYR A 19 11.54 14.99 13.16
N PHE A 20 12.02 14.59 14.34
CA PHE A 20 11.38 13.53 15.13
C PHE A 20 9.91 13.79 15.44
N MET A 21 9.56 15.01 15.85
CA MET A 21 8.16 15.38 16.17
C MET A 21 7.28 15.44 14.90
N PRO A 22 7.69 16.14 13.81
CA PRO A 22 6.96 16.09 12.55
C PRO A 22 6.73 14.67 12.02
N VAL A 23 7.74 13.81 12.10
CA VAL A 23 7.66 12.40 11.69
C VAL A 23 6.62 11.66 12.51
N LEU A 24 6.68 11.77 13.84
CA LEU A 24 5.73 11.09 14.72
C LEU A 24 4.28 11.58 14.48
N THR A 25 4.10 12.87 14.24
CA THR A 25 2.81 13.45 13.86
C THR A 25 2.31 12.90 12.52
N GLY A 26 3.18 12.81 11.51
CA GLY A 26 2.84 12.22 10.21
C GLY A 26 2.42 10.76 10.32
N VAL A 27 3.16 9.96 11.08
CA VAL A 27 2.80 8.55 11.34
C VAL A 27 1.48 8.46 12.12
N TRP A 28 1.20 9.38 13.04
CA TRP A 28 -0.06 9.41 13.78
C TRP A 28 -1.25 9.65 12.85
N TYR A 29 -1.14 10.64 11.94
CA TYR A 29 -2.16 10.86 10.92
C TYR A 29 -2.32 9.66 9.98
N PHE A 30 -1.23 9.01 9.61
CA PHE A 30 -1.27 7.79 8.81
C PHE A 30 -2.04 6.67 9.53
N PHE A 31 -1.79 6.45 10.82
CA PHE A 31 -2.54 5.48 11.63
C PHE A 31 -4.03 5.83 11.70
N MET A 32 -4.38 7.10 11.92
CA MET A 32 -5.78 7.55 11.92
C MET A 32 -6.45 7.31 10.57
N SER A 33 -5.73 7.52 9.45
CA SER A 33 -6.22 7.14 8.12
C SER A 33 -6.49 5.65 8.02
N LYS A 34 -5.64 4.78 8.59
CA LYS A 34 -5.87 3.32 8.56
C LYS A 34 -7.06 2.88 9.43
N LEU A 35 -7.38 3.60 10.49
CA LEU A 35 -8.67 3.44 11.17
C LEU A 35 -9.85 3.84 10.27
N ALA A 36 -9.75 4.96 9.58
CA ALA A 36 -10.80 5.43 8.67
C ALA A 36 -11.01 4.45 7.51
N ASP A 37 -9.95 3.85 6.98
CA ASP A 37 -10.01 2.84 5.92
C ASP A 37 -10.83 1.59 6.34
N LEU A 38 -10.98 1.30 7.65
CA LEU A 38 -11.87 0.22 8.11
C LEU A 38 -13.35 0.50 7.83
N LEU A 39 -13.73 1.78 7.72
CA LEU A 39 -15.10 2.19 7.39
C LEU A 39 -15.50 1.69 5.98
N ASP A 40 -14.55 1.50 5.06
CA ASP A 40 -14.83 0.91 3.74
C ASP A 40 -15.52 -0.44 3.86
N THR A 41 -15.03 -1.26 4.79
CA THR A 41 -15.57 -2.59 5.06
C THR A 41 -16.99 -2.48 5.62
N ILE A 42 -17.24 -1.51 6.52
CA ILE A 42 -18.57 -1.21 7.04
C ILE A 42 -19.51 -0.79 5.91
N PHE A 43 -19.10 0.12 5.03
CA PHE A 43 -19.90 0.56 3.89
C PHE A 43 -20.20 -0.58 2.90
N PHE A 44 -19.26 -1.48 2.65
CA PHE A 44 -19.50 -2.65 1.79
C PHE A 44 -20.50 -3.63 2.42
N VAL A 45 -20.43 -3.85 3.74
CA VAL A 45 -21.41 -4.67 4.47
C VAL A 45 -22.79 -4.02 4.40
N LEU A 46 -22.90 -2.72 4.71
CA LEU A 46 -24.17 -1.99 4.70
C LEU A 46 -24.80 -1.93 3.31
N ARG A 47 -24.00 -1.78 2.24
CA ARG A 47 -24.49 -1.80 0.85
C ARG A 47 -24.70 -3.21 0.29
N LYS A 48 -24.55 -4.26 1.11
CA LYS A 48 -24.65 -5.68 0.72
C LYS A 48 -23.73 -6.06 -0.45
N LYS A 49 -22.60 -5.36 -0.61
CA LYS A 49 -21.60 -5.61 -1.68
C LYS A 49 -20.51 -6.57 -1.21
N GLN A 50 -20.90 -7.76 -0.77
CA GLN A 50 -19.98 -8.76 -0.19
C GLN A 50 -18.90 -9.24 -1.17
N SER A 51 -19.15 -9.16 -2.49
CA SER A 51 -18.15 -9.48 -3.52
C SER A 51 -16.90 -8.60 -3.50
N HIS A 52 -16.97 -7.42 -2.87
CA HIS A 52 -15.81 -6.53 -2.70
C HIS A 52 -14.99 -6.84 -1.44
N ILE A 53 -15.57 -7.54 -0.45
CA ILE A 53 -14.90 -7.94 0.78
C ILE A 53 -14.16 -9.25 0.52
N THR A 54 -13.01 -9.13 -0.13
CA THR A 54 -12.13 -10.27 -0.38
C THR A 54 -11.25 -10.56 0.84
N PHE A 55 -10.73 -11.79 0.95
CA PHE A 55 -9.70 -12.11 1.94
C PHE A 55 -8.52 -11.14 1.87
N LEU A 56 -8.10 -10.76 0.64
CA LEU A 56 -7.04 -9.79 0.41
C LEU A 56 -7.34 -8.44 1.04
N HIS A 57 -8.56 -7.92 0.85
CA HIS A 57 -9.02 -6.67 1.44
C HIS A 57 -8.91 -6.70 2.96
N VAL A 58 -9.56 -7.66 3.61
CA VAL A 58 -9.61 -7.73 5.07
C VAL A 58 -8.21 -7.96 5.66
N ALA A 59 -7.43 -8.89 5.10
CA ALA A 59 -6.08 -9.16 5.55
C ALA A 59 -5.17 -7.93 5.41
N HIS A 60 -5.29 -7.18 4.31
CA HIS A 60 -4.54 -5.93 4.11
C HIS A 60 -4.92 -4.86 5.14
N HIS A 61 -6.22 -4.56 5.31
CA HIS A 61 -6.66 -3.51 6.22
C HIS A 61 -6.29 -3.80 7.68
N VAL A 62 -6.44 -5.05 8.13
CA VAL A 62 -6.05 -5.46 9.50
C VAL A 62 -4.53 -5.37 9.67
N ASN A 63 -3.76 -5.89 8.71
CA ASN A 63 -2.30 -5.88 8.80
C ASN A 63 -1.73 -4.45 8.81
N MET A 64 -2.25 -3.57 7.95
CA MET A 64 -1.80 -2.17 7.90
C MET A 64 -2.14 -1.40 9.18
N LEU A 65 -3.27 -1.70 9.83
CA LEU A 65 -3.63 -1.11 11.12
C LEU A 65 -2.69 -1.56 12.25
N VAL A 66 -2.43 -2.87 12.34
CA VAL A 66 -1.54 -3.44 13.37
C VAL A 66 -0.10 -2.94 13.17
N LEU A 67 0.39 -2.93 11.94
CA LEU A 67 1.73 -2.44 11.62
C LEU A 67 1.92 -0.96 11.92
N SER A 68 0.95 -0.11 11.54
CA SER A 68 1.04 1.34 11.82
C SER A 68 0.98 1.64 13.32
N TRP A 69 0.18 0.90 14.10
CA TRP A 69 0.19 0.99 15.55
C TRP A 69 1.52 0.54 16.18
N ALA A 70 2.04 -0.63 15.75
CA ALA A 70 3.32 -1.14 16.22
C ALA A 70 4.47 -0.18 15.89
N PHE A 71 4.42 0.48 14.73
CA PHE A 71 5.40 1.47 14.33
C PHE A 71 5.41 2.71 15.23
N LEU A 72 4.23 3.26 15.55
CA LEU A 72 4.07 4.37 16.51
C LEU A 72 4.59 4.03 17.90
N LYS A 73 4.36 2.79 18.35
CA LYS A 73 4.69 2.37 19.71
C LYS A 73 6.17 2.03 19.88
N TYR A 74 6.75 1.27 18.94
CA TYR A 74 8.03 0.58 19.15
C TYR A 74 9.20 1.08 18.30
N MET A 75 8.99 1.41 17.02
CA MET A 75 10.11 1.75 16.13
C MET A 75 10.40 3.24 16.08
N LYS A 76 9.37 4.09 15.92
CA LYS A 76 9.51 5.54 15.74
C LYS A 76 10.67 5.89 14.79
N ASP A 77 10.74 5.13 13.72
CA ASP A 77 11.83 5.17 12.76
C ASP A 77 11.47 6.08 11.57
N GLU A 78 12.47 6.63 10.90
CA GLU A 78 12.27 7.55 9.79
C GLU A 78 12.14 6.82 8.44
N HIS A 79 12.65 5.59 8.33
CA HIS A 79 12.63 4.86 7.06
C HIS A 79 11.22 4.44 6.63
N ALA A 80 10.29 4.20 7.58
CA ALA A 80 8.92 3.84 7.21
C ALA A 80 8.07 5.02 6.71
N ILE A 81 8.54 6.28 6.84
CA ILE A 81 7.83 7.44 6.29
C ILE A 81 7.69 7.30 4.79
N LEU A 82 8.75 6.85 4.10
CA LEU A 82 8.72 6.67 2.65
C LEU A 82 7.58 5.71 2.24
N ALA A 83 7.45 4.59 2.95
CA ALA A 83 6.37 3.63 2.73
C ALA A 83 4.99 4.25 3.02
N GLY A 84 4.85 5.01 4.10
CA GLY A 84 3.61 5.71 4.45
C GLY A 84 3.20 6.75 3.40
N VAL A 85 4.13 7.61 2.96
CA VAL A 85 3.88 8.65 1.95
C VAL A 85 3.51 8.05 0.60
N LEU A 86 4.26 7.03 0.13
CA LEU A 86 3.92 6.34 -1.12
C LEU A 86 2.56 5.64 -1.03
N ASN A 87 2.26 5.01 0.10
CA ASN A 87 0.96 4.38 0.32
C ASN A 87 -0.18 5.40 0.28
N SER A 88 -0.05 6.52 1.00
CA SER A 88 -1.03 7.61 0.99
C SER A 88 -1.21 8.20 -0.41
N PHE A 89 -0.13 8.40 -1.17
CA PHE A 89 -0.19 8.88 -2.55
C PHE A 89 -1.02 7.96 -3.45
N VAL A 90 -0.81 6.64 -3.37
CA VAL A 90 -1.61 5.69 -4.14
C VAL A 90 -3.05 5.62 -3.64
N HIS A 91 -3.29 5.76 -2.33
CA HIS A 91 -4.64 5.78 -1.77
C HIS A 91 -5.43 7.01 -2.22
N ILE A 92 -4.80 8.17 -2.42
CA ILE A 92 -5.48 9.35 -3.00
C ILE A 92 -6.10 9.01 -4.35
N TRP A 93 -5.34 8.36 -5.25
CA TRP A 93 -5.83 7.97 -6.57
C TRP A 93 -6.89 6.86 -6.50
N MET A 94 -6.68 5.86 -5.62
CA MET A 94 -7.63 4.76 -5.43
C MET A 94 -8.98 5.26 -4.89
N TYR A 95 -8.97 6.07 -3.83
CA TYR A 95 -10.19 6.62 -3.25
C TYR A 95 -10.84 7.64 -4.17
N GLY A 96 -10.06 8.42 -4.92
CA GLY A 96 -10.59 9.29 -5.97
C GLY A 96 -11.38 8.50 -7.01
N TYR A 97 -10.88 7.33 -7.43
CA TYR A 97 -11.61 6.44 -8.32
C TYR A 97 -12.89 5.87 -7.67
N TYR A 98 -12.84 5.43 -6.41
CA TYR A 98 -14.03 4.92 -5.72
C TYR A 98 -15.10 5.99 -5.52
N PHE A 99 -14.70 7.22 -5.24
CA PHE A 99 -15.59 8.37 -5.16
C PHE A 99 -16.28 8.62 -6.51
N LEU A 100 -15.53 8.70 -7.61
CA LEU A 100 -16.10 8.88 -8.95
C LEU A 100 -17.00 7.69 -9.35
N ALA A 101 -16.63 6.46 -9.00
CA ALA A 101 -17.45 5.29 -9.24
C ALA A 101 -18.77 5.31 -8.45
N ALA A 102 -18.82 6.01 -7.32
CA ALA A 102 -20.02 6.16 -6.51
C ALA A 102 -21.02 7.19 -7.06
N LEU A 103 -20.60 8.11 -7.94
CA LEU A 103 -21.47 9.12 -8.58
C LEU A 103 -22.45 8.54 -9.61
N GLY A 104 -22.37 7.23 -9.89
CA GLY A 104 -23.37 6.49 -10.64
C GLY A 104 -22.95 6.11 -12.07
N PRO A 105 -23.86 5.46 -12.84
CA PRO A 105 -23.54 4.89 -14.16
C PRO A 105 -23.08 5.92 -15.19
N SER A 106 -23.54 7.17 -15.06
CA SER A 106 -23.16 8.29 -15.95
C SER A 106 -21.68 8.65 -15.86
N VAL A 107 -21.04 8.45 -14.70
CA VAL A 107 -19.61 8.70 -14.48
C VAL A 107 -18.79 7.44 -14.68
N GLN A 108 -19.34 6.27 -14.32
CA GLN A 108 -18.64 4.98 -14.45
C GLN A 108 -18.15 4.67 -15.87
N LYS A 109 -18.86 5.14 -16.92
CA LYS A 109 -18.42 4.99 -18.32
C LYS A 109 -17.07 5.67 -18.62
N TYR A 110 -16.69 6.70 -17.87
CA TYR A 110 -15.43 7.42 -18.07
C TYR A 110 -14.27 6.81 -17.26
N LEU A 111 -14.50 5.75 -16.48
CA LEU A 111 -13.52 5.16 -15.56
C LEU A 111 -12.63 4.08 -16.22
N TRP A 112 -12.19 4.33 -17.46
CA TRP A 112 -11.33 3.40 -18.22
C TRP A 112 -9.93 3.21 -17.61
N TRP A 113 -9.45 4.20 -16.87
CA TRP A 113 -8.15 4.20 -16.17
C TRP A 113 -8.04 3.31 -14.92
N LYS A 114 -9.04 2.46 -14.62
CA LYS A 114 -8.97 1.49 -13.51
C LYS A 114 -7.68 0.65 -13.53
N LYS A 115 -7.24 0.24 -14.72
CA LYS A 115 -6.01 -0.54 -14.92
C LYS A 115 -4.76 0.20 -14.44
N HIS A 116 -4.68 1.51 -14.70
CA HIS A 116 -3.54 2.34 -14.30
C HIS A 116 -3.43 2.45 -12.77
N ILE A 117 -4.56 2.46 -12.06
CA ILE A 117 -4.57 2.44 -10.59
C ILE A 117 -4.00 1.13 -10.07
N THR A 118 -4.39 -0.02 -10.65
CA THR A 118 -3.81 -1.32 -10.27
C THR A 118 -2.31 -1.37 -10.58
N GLN A 119 -1.86 -0.79 -11.70
CA GLN A 119 -0.43 -0.68 -12.02
C GLN A 119 0.31 0.20 -10.99
N LEU A 120 -0.27 1.33 -10.58
CA LEU A 120 0.30 2.19 -9.53
C LEU A 120 0.40 1.47 -8.18
N GLN A 121 -0.59 0.65 -7.83
CA GLN A 121 -0.55 -0.19 -6.62
C GLN A 121 0.61 -1.20 -6.68
N ILE A 122 0.76 -1.91 -7.79
CA ILE A 122 1.87 -2.86 -8.00
C ILE A 122 3.22 -2.13 -7.94
N SER A 123 3.36 -1.00 -8.64
CA SER A 123 4.59 -0.22 -8.67
C SER A 123 5.01 0.26 -7.27
N HIS A 124 4.07 0.70 -6.42
CA HIS A 124 4.45 1.11 -5.07
C HIS A 124 5.01 -0.06 -4.25
N PHE A 125 4.47 -1.27 -4.40
CA PHE A 125 4.94 -2.42 -3.63
C PHE A 125 6.35 -2.81 -4.05
N VAL A 126 6.64 -2.75 -5.35
CA VAL A 126 7.99 -2.99 -5.89
C VAL A 126 8.99 -1.96 -5.35
N ILE A 127 8.62 -0.67 -5.34
CA ILE A 127 9.49 0.40 -4.81
C ILE A 127 9.77 0.19 -3.31
N ILE A 128 8.73 -0.13 -2.53
CA ILE A 128 8.87 -0.38 -1.08
C ILE A 128 9.76 -1.60 -0.82
N LEU A 129 9.54 -2.71 -1.54
CA LEU A 129 10.37 -3.91 -1.40
C LEU A 129 11.84 -3.66 -1.79
N GLY A 130 12.08 -2.93 -2.88
CA GLY A 130 13.42 -2.53 -3.28
C GLY A 130 14.11 -1.68 -2.21
N TYR A 131 13.39 -0.71 -1.63
CA TYR A 131 13.90 0.13 -0.55
C TYR A 131 14.24 -0.69 0.71
N LEU A 132 13.34 -1.59 1.14
CA LEU A 132 13.59 -2.48 2.29
C LEU A 132 14.78 -3.41 2.03
N GLY A 133 14.92 -3.94 0.80
CA GLY A 133 16.06 -4.76 0.41
C GLY A 133 17.38 -4.01 0.50
N VAL A 134 17.41 -2.74 0.07
CA VAL A 134 18.59 -1.88 0.21
C VAL A 134 18.92 -1.60 1.68
N LEU A 135 17.93 -1.39 2.55
CA LEU A 135 18.16 -1.19 3.98
C LEU A 135 18.75 -2.44 4.65
N LEU A 136 18.22 -3.63 4.32
CA LEU A 136 18.76 -4.91 4.80
C LEU A 136 20.18 -5.17 4.30
N TRP A 137 20.45 -4.88 3.02
CA TRP A 137 21.78 -5.06 2.42
C TRP A 137 22.85 -4.15 3.04
N ASN A 138 22.47 -2.92 3.44
CA ASN A 138 23.39 -1.99 4.08
C ASN A 138 23.52 -2.20 5.60
N GLY A 139 22.82 -3.18 6.18
CA GLY A 139 22.96 -3.54 7.59
C GLY A 139 22.51 -2.44 8.56
N CYS A 140 21.48 -1.65 8.21
CA CYS A 140 20.96 -0.64 9.14
C CYS A 140 20.43 -1.29 10.43
N GLU A 141 20.68 -0.67 11.59
CA GLU A 141 20.19 -1.10 12.91
C GLU A 141 18.68 -0.81 13.09
N MET A 142 17.86 -1.39 12.21
CA MET A 142 16.42 -1.52 12.45
C MET A 142 16.13 -2.86 13.14
N LEU A 143 14.94 -2.98 13.73
CA LEU A 143 14.45 -4.26 14.26
C LEU A 143 14.30 -5.27 13.10
N ILE A 144 15.35 -6.03 12.83
CA ILE A 144 15.49 -6.91 11.64
C ILE A 144 14.26 -7.81 11.47
N SER A 145 13.74 -8.39 12.55
CA SER A 145 12.56 -9.24 12.53
C SER A 145 11.31 -8.54 11.98
N LEU A 146 11.12 -7.27 12.32
CA LEU A 146 9.99 -6.48 11.84
C LEU A 146 10.18 -6.04 10.38
N THR A 147 11.41 -5.69 9.99
CA THR A 147 11.73 -5.39 8.58
C THR A 147 11.48 -6.61 7.69
N ILE A 148 11.89 -7.81 8.12
CA ILE A 148 11.62 -9.08 7.41
C ILE A 148 10.12 -9.34 7.35
N TYR A 149 9.39 -9.12 8.45
CA TYR A 149 7.93 -9.29 8.47
C TYR A 149 7.21 -8.33 7.50
N ILE A 150 7.62 -7.06 7.46
CA ILE A 150 7.07 -6.07 6.52
C ILE A 150 7.39 -6.48 5.07
N ALA A 151 8.62 -6.92 4.79
CA ALA A 151 9.00 -7.39 3.46
C ALA A 151 8.21 -8.63 3.04
N ALA A 152 8.01 -9.60 3.95
CA ALA A 152 7.23 -10.80 3.68
C ALA A 152 5.75 -10.47 3.41
N THR A 153 5.14 -9.62 4.23
CA THR A 153 3.74 -9.20 4.05
C THR A 153 3.55 -8.38 2.77
N ALA A 154 4.45 -7.44 2.48
CA ALA A 154 4.43 -6.68 1.22
C ALA A 154 4.60 -7.58 -0.02
N SER A 155 5.46 -8.61 0.06
CA SER A 155 5.62 -9.59 -1.03
C SER A 155 4.35 -10.42 -1.24
N GLY A 156 3.70 -10.82 -0.14
CA GLY A 156 2.40 -11.50 -0.20
C GLY A 156 1.33 -10.65 -0.89
N PHE A 157 1.19 -9.38 -0.51
CA PHE A 157 0.25 -8.48 -1.17
C PHE A 157 0.59 -8.24 -2.64
N LEU A 158 1.87 -8.04 -2.97
CA LEU A 158 2.31 -7.92 -4.36
C LEU A 158 1.90 -9.13 -5.19
N TYR A 159 2.09 -10.36 -4.67
CA TYR A 159 1.64 -11.58 -5.34
C TYR A 159 0.14 -11.57 -5.60
N PHE A 160 -0.68 -11.23 -4.59
CA PHE A 160 -2.13 -11.16 -4.77
C PHE A 160 -2.57 -10.09 -5.78
N PHE A 161 -1.92 -8.92 -5.78
CA PHE A 161 -2.18 -7.86 -6.76
C PHE A 161 -1.78 -8.27 -8.17
N LEU A 162 -0.64 -8.94 -8.33
CA LEU A 162 -0.21 -9.49 -9.62
C LEU A 162 -1.20 -10.55 -10.12
N LYS A 163 -1.59 -11.49 -9.25
CA LYS A 163 -2.60 -12.50 -9.58
C LYS A 163 -3.93 -11.85 -10.02
N PHE A 164 -4.43 -10.90 -9.24
CA PHE A 164 -5.63 -10.13 -9.60
C PHE A 164 -5.50 -9.42 -10.95
N TYR A 165 -4.34 -8.81 -11.21
CA TYR A 165 -4.06 -8.11 -12.47
C TYR A 165 -4.05 -9.07 -13.67
N PHE A 166 -3.38 -10.22 -13.56
CA PHE A 166 -3.36 -11.24 -14.61
C PHE A 166 -4.76 -11.83 -14.87
N ASP A 167 -5.47 -12.21 -13.82
CA ASP A 167 -6.80 -12.81 -13.96
C ASP A 167 -7.82 -11.80 -14.54
N THR A 168 -7.73 -10.52 -14.16
CA THR A 168 -8.70 -9.50 -14.60
C THR A 168 -8.40 -8.93 -15.99
N TYR A 169 -7.14 -8.67 -16.31
CA TYR A 169 -6.76 -7.91 -17.51
C TYR A 169 -6.09 -8.74 -18.61
N TYR A 170 -5.46 -9.87 -18.27
CA TYR A 170 -4.79 -10.72 -19.25
C TYR A 170 -5.72 -11.84 -19.72
N LYS A 171 -6.21 -12.68 -18.79
CA LYS A 171 -7.14 -13.79 -19.13
C LYS A 171 -8.43 -13.30 -19.78
N ARG A 172 -9.02 -12.21 -19.29
CA ARG A 172 -10.23 -11.64 -19.88
C ARG A 172 -10.02 -11.16 -21.31
N LYS A 173 -8.83 -10.64 -21.62
CA LYS A 173 -8.47 -10.19 -22.98
C LYS A 173 -8.29 -11.39 -23.91
N GLU A 174 -7.69 -12.47 -23.44
CA GLU A 174 -7.56 -13.71 -24.22
C GLU A 174 -8.94 -14.32 -24.56
N ILE A 175 -9.85 -14.39 -23.59
CA ILE A 175 -11.22 -14.90 -23.80
C ILE A 175 -11.96 -14.05 -24.85
N GLN A 176 -11.94 -12.72 -24.73
CA GLN A 176 -12.58 -11.82 -25.71
C GLN A 176 -11.97 -11.98 -27.12
N SER A 177 -10.64 -12.10 -27.21
CA SER A 177 -9.97 -12.31 -28.51
C SER A 177 -10.17 -13.71 -29.11
N GLY A 178 -10.56 -14.69 -28.29
CA GLY A 178 -10.90 -16.04 -28.72
C GLY A 178 -12.34 -16.15 -29.20
N GLU A 179 -13.26 -15.44 -28.55
CA GLU A 179 -14.67 -15.31 -29.00
C GLU A 179 -14.75 -14.59 -30.34
N GLU A 180 -14.03 -13.47 -30.54
CA GLU A 180 -13.98 -12.74 -31.82
C GLU A 180 -13.36 -13.54 -32.99
N LYS A 181 -12.62 -14.63 -32.71
CA LYS A 181 -12.03 -15.51 -33.74
C LYS A 181 -12.92 -16.70 -34.10
N ASN A 182 -13.95 -16.96 -33.29
CA ASN A 182 -14.88 -18.08 -33.46
C ASN A 182 -16.26 -17.62 -33.99
N GLU A 183 -16.44 -16.32 -34.22
CA GLU A 183 -17.59 -15.68 -34.89
C GLU A 183 -17.20 -15.26 -36.31
#